data_AF-A0A961I169-F1
#
_entry.id   AF-A0A961I169-F1
#
_cell.length_a   1.000
_cell.length_b   1.000
_cell.length_c   1.000
_cell.angle_alpha   90.00
_cell.angle_beta   90.00
_cell.angle_gamma   90.00
#
_symmetry.space_group_name_H-M   'P 1'
#
loop_
_entity.id
_entity.type
_entity.pdbx_description
1 polymer ?
#
loop_
_entity_poly.entity_id
_entity_poly.type
_entity_poly.pdbx_seq_one_letter_code
_entity_poly.pdbx_strand_id
1 'polypeptide(L)'
;DFSFQLYPDDLERLEWYIEDAMARVPLLGRAGISKVINGPIPYAPDGLPLIGPMPGVPNAFEACVFTFGIAQAGGAGKVLAEWVTEGATEWDMWACDPRRYTSYADRDYCIAKGIETYGHEYAMHFPWHSWPAGRGKRLSSLHGRLKDAGAVFGAYNGWERANWFARPGDDTGETATQTWNRAGPWEARIRKECEAVRDACGVIAISGFTRLKVEGPGARDFVDGLTASRLPAPGRVGLAYFPDARGRILTECSVMVHGPDEVGLITAAVAQWHDAEIFARQAPEGITVTDHSDEVECLLVTGPQAREILAPLTDHDLAAPWLSALFEGQIAGQDCALLRVSFAGELGWEIHCAPDVAPAIWDALTAAGVKPFGMFALNSLRIEKGYRAWKGDLSTDYSLLEGGLARFIDWDKPDFPGKAALEAERRGGSKKRFVTLIVEAGEADAPTMSTLWHGGQIVGETTSGAWGYRVGASIALAMLRSDLAVPGT
;
A
#
# COMPACT_ATOMS: atom_id res chain seq x y z
N ASP A 1 3.66 27.95 28.62
CA ASP A 1 4.80 28.79 28.21
C ASP A 1 6.11 28.02 28.23
N PHE A 2 6.51 27.48 27.08
CA PHE A 2 7.87 26.96 26.82
C PHE A 2 8.32 27.54 25.48
N SER A 3 9.31 28.44 25.50
CA SER A 3 9.85 29.12 24.31
C SER A 3 11.26 29.61 24.62
N PHE A 4 12.19 29.48 23.66
CA PHE A 4 13.62 29.78 23.83
C PHE A 4 14.27 29.12 25.07
N GLN A 5 13.83 27.92 25.41
CA GLN A 5 14.29 27.14 26.56
C GLN A 5 14.88 25.80 26.12
N LEU A 6 15.81 25.29 26.93
CA LEU A 6 16.40 23.96 26.81
C LEU A 6 16.03 23.14 28.04
N TYR A 7 16.04 21.81 27.90
CA TYR A 7 15.97 20.91 29.04
C TYR A 7 17.30 20.93 29.81
N PRO A 8 17.30 20.52 31.09
CA PRO A 8 18.53 20.30 31.84
C PRO A 8 19.48 19.34 31.10
N ASP A 9 20.78 19.57 31.25
CA ASP A 9 21.81 18.70 30.70
C ASP A 9 21.73 17.31 31.35
N ASP A 10 22.01 16.28 30.56
CA ASP A 10 21.96 14.86 30.97
C ASP A 10 23.03 14.10 30.17
N LEU A 11 24.29 14.28 30.56
CA LEU A 11 25.43 13.70 29.85
C LEU A 11 25.63 12.21 30.14
N GLU A 12 25.21 11.75 31.33
CA GLU A 12 25.42 10.36 31.76
C GLU A 12 24.75 9.38 30.80
N ARG A 13 23.55 9.67 30.30
CA ARG A 13 22.88 8.81 29.29
C ARG A 13 23.60 8.76 27.94
N LEU A 14 24.55 9.65 27.69
CA LEU A 14 25.32 9.74 26.44
C LEU A 14 26.77 9.25 26.60
N GLU A 15 27.18 8.84 27.81
CA GLU A 15 28.57 8.50 28.14
C GLU A 15 29.20 7.54 27.13
N TRP A 16 28.51 6.43 26.84
CA TRP A 16 28.99 5.44 25.88
C TRP A 16 29.26 6.03 24.49
N TYR A 17 28.35 6.86 23.97
CA TYR A 17 28.51 7.47 22.64
C TYR A 17 29.65 8.49 22.63
N ILE A 18 29.86 9.21 23.74
CA ILE A 18 30.94 10.18 23.89
C ILE A 18 32.29 9.45 23.90
N GLU A 19 32.41 8.36 24.65
CA GLU A 19 33.62 7.51 24.67
C GLU A 19 33.92 6.91 23.30
N ASP A 20 32.90 6.38 22.62
CA ASP A 20 33.01 5.80 21.29
C ASP A 20 33.40 6.85 20.23
N ALA A 21 32.93 8.10 20.37
CA ALA A 21 33.36 9.22 19.53
C ALA A 21 34.82 9.61 19.81
N MET A 22 35.26 9.64 21.07
CA MET A 22 36.66 9.91 21.44
C MET A 22 37.61 8.83 20.94
N ALA A 23 37.19 7.56 20.94
CA ALA A 23 37.98 6.46 20.38
C ALA A 23 38.23 6.64 18.88
N ARG A 24 37.21 7.13 18.14
CA ARG A 24 37.34 7.45 16.69
C ARG A 24 38.11 8.74 16.42
N VAL A 25 37.93 9.76 17.27
CA VAL A 25 38.57 11.08 17.14
C VAL A 25 39.26 11.45 18.45
N PRO A 26 40.49 10.98 18.71
CA PRO A 26 41.17 11.12 20.02
C PRO A 26 41.37 12.56 20.52
N LEU A 27 41.35 13.55 19.63
CA LEU A 27 41.43 14.96 20.01
C LEU A 27 40.23 15.42 20.87
N LEU A 28 39.06 14.78 20.72
CA LEU A 28 37.87 15.10 21.51
C LEU A 28 38.09 14.85 23.01
N GLY A 29 38.86 13.83 23.38
CA GLY A 29 39.17 13.51 24.78
C GLY A 29 40.06 14.52 25.50
N ARG A 30 40.63 15.50 24.76
CA ARG A 30 41.49 16.55 25.32
C ARG A 30 40.88 17.95 25.22
N ALA A 31 39.85 18.14 24.39
CA ALA A 31 39.29 19.45 24.09
C ALA A 31 38.41 20.03 25.21
N GLY A 32 37.80 19.17 26.03
CA GLY A 32 36.82 19.55 27.05
C GLY A 32 35.44 19.88 26.46
N ILE A 33 34.41 19.90 27.32
CA ILE A 33 33.03 20.22 26.91
C ILE A 33 32.75 21.68 27.26
N SER A 34 32.44 22.50 26.25
CA SER A 34 32.10 23.91 26.46
C SER A 34 30.62 24.13 26.79
N LYS A 35 29.73 23.34 26.20
CA LYS A 35 28.28 23.47 26.35
C LYS A 35 27.58 22.17 25.94
N VAL A 36 26.47 21.87 26.60
CA VAL A 36 25.53 20.81 26.22
C VAL A 36 24.22 21.47 25.78
N ILE A 37 23.62 20.95 24.72
CA ILE A 37 22.34 21.43 24.17
C ILE A 37 21.36 20.27 24.21
N ASN A 38 20.44 20.29 25.17
CA ASN A 38 19.34 19.33 25.29
C ASN A 38 18.02 20.03 24.92
N GLY A 39 17.56 19.84 23.69
CA GLY A 39 16.38 20.54 23.15
C GLY A 39 15.30 19.58 22.67
N PRO A 40 14.02 20.02 22.62
CA PRO A 40 12.94 19.22 22.06
C PRO A 40 13.00 19.18 20.54
N ILE A 41 12.76 18.00 19.96
CA ILE A 41 12.53 17.79 18.52
C ILE A 41 11.23 16.97 18.40
N PRO A 42 10.25 17.39 17.58
CA PRO A 42 9.04 16.62 17.36
C PRO A 42 9.31 15.45 16.40
N TYR A 43 8.82 14.26 16.75
CA TYR A 43 8.90 13.05 15.91
C TYR A 43 7.51 12.57 15.52
N ALA A 44 7.33 12.28 14.24
CA ALA A 44 6.21 11.47 13.78
C ALA A 44 6.56 9.98 14.00
N PRO A 45 5.56 9.08 14.03
CA PRO A 45 5.80 7.64 14.22
C PRO A 45 6.78 6.98 13.23
N ASP A 46 6.96 7.56 12.04
CA ASP A 46 7.89 7.12 10.99
C ASP A 46 9.10 8.04 10.80
N GLY A 47 9.22 9.10 11.62
CA GLY A 47 10.29 10.10 11.54
C GLY A 47 10.16 11.08 10.37
N LEU A 48 9.14 10.96 9.52
CA LEU A 48 8.90 11.84 8.40
C LEU A 48 7.95 12.99 8.80
N PRO A 49 8.14 14.20 8.27
CA PRO A 49 7.27 15.32 8.60
C PRO A 49 5.83 15.10 8.11
N LEU A 50 4.92 15.92 8.63
CA LEU A 50 3.57 16.05 8.11
C LEU A 50 3.51 17.29 7.24
N ILE A 51 3.31 17.09 5.94
CA ILE A 51 3.25 18.15 4.92
C ILE A 51 2.08 17.85 4.00
N GLY A 52 1.05 18.69 3.99
CA GLY A 52 -0.10 18.53 3.08
C GLY A 52 -1.44 18.90 3.68
N PRO A 53 -2.55 18.60 2.98
CA PRO A 53 -3.90 18.87 3.46
C PRO A 53 -4.14 18.27 4.85
N MET A 54 -4.66 19.08 5.76
CA MET A 54 -5.01 18.63 7.10
C MET A 54 -6.25 17.72 7.04
N PRO A 55 -6.18 16.47 7.57
CA PRO A 55 -7.29 15.54 7.47
C PRO A 55 -8.57 16.11 8.10
N GLY A 56 -9.66 16.15 7.33
CA GLY A 56 -10.98 16.56 7.80
C GLY A 56 -11.18 18.07 8.00
N VAL A 57 -10.19 18.92 7.69
CA VAL A 57 -10.30 20.38 7.86
C VAL A 57 -10.14 21.10 6.51
N PRO A 58 -11.23 21.60 5.92
CA PRO A 58 -11.18 22.29 4.63
C PRO A 58 -10.25 23.51 4.66
N ASN A 59 -9.40 23.64 3.65
CA ASN A 59 -8.45 24.75 3.46
C ASN A 59 -7.43 24.93 4.60
N ALA A 60 -7.15 23.88 5.38
CA ALA A 60 -6.04 23.84 6.32
C ALA A 60 -4.96 22.87 5.82
N PHE A 61 -3.70 23.22 6.09
CA PHE A 61 -2.54 22.44 5.68
C PHE A 61 -1.60 22.24 6.87
N GLU A 62 -0.98 21.07 6.94
CA GLU A 62 0.06 20.73 7.89
C GLU A 62 1.44 20.98 7.28
N ALA A 63 2.34 21.42 8.15
CA ALA A 63 3.72 21.77 7.87
C ALA A 63 4.50 21.62 9.17
N CYS A 64 4.52 20.42 9.74
CA CYS A 64 4.94 20.22 11.12
C CYS A 64 5.67 18.89 11.33
N VAL A 65 6.11 18.69 12.57
CA VAL A 65 6.78 17.45 13.03
C VAL A 65 8.07 17.12 12.26
N PHE A 66 8.88 18.15 12.00
CA PHE A 66 10.16 17.99 11.32
C PHE A 66 11.26 17.51 12.27
N THR A 67 11.75 16.30 12.06
CA THR A 67 12.98 15.80 12.69
C THR A 67 14.21 16.59 12.22
N PHE A 68 14.28 16.92 10.92
CA PHE A 68 15.39 17.66 10.30
C PHE A 68 14.93 18.99 9.68
N GLY A 69 14.19 19.77 10.46
CA GLY A 69 13.49 20.97 9.96
C GLY A 69 14.39 21.99 9.25
N ILE A 70 15.62 22.21 9.72
CA ILE A 70 16.54 23.17 9.07
C ILE A 70 16.91 22.72 7.64
N ALA A 71 17.22 21.44 7.45
CA ALA A 71 17.58 20.90 6.15
C ALA A 71 16.37 20.78 5.21
N GLN A 72 15.18 20.51 5.76
CA GLN A 72 13.97 20.21 5.00
C GLN A 72 13.11 21.46 4.70
N ALA A 73 13.27 22.56 5.45
CA ALA A 73 12.37 23.72 5.39
C ALA A 73 12.22 24.34 3.99
N GLY A 74 13.31 24.44 3.22
CA GLY A 74 13.25 25.02 1.87
C GLY A 74 12.35 24.22 0.93
N GLY A 75 12.51 22.89 0.92
CA GLY A 75 11.68 21.99 0.11
C GLY A 75 10.24 21.95 0.59
N ALA A 76 10.02 21.88 1.91
CA ALA A 76 8.68 21.90 2.49
C ALA A 76 7.92 23.20 2.16
N GLY A 77 8.61 24.35 2.20
CA GLY A 77 8.03 25.63 1.82
C GLY A 77 7.60 25.68 0.34
N LYS A 78 8.43 25.15 -0.58
CA LYS A 78 8.06 25.00 -2.00
C LYS A 78 6.81 24.13 -2.16
N VAL A 79 6.81 22.94 -1.56
CA VAL A 79 5.72 21.96 -1.67
C VAL A 79 4.40 22.55 -1.16
N LEU A 80 4.42 23.24 -0.03
CA LEU A 80 3.21 23.88 0.51
C LEU A 80 2.74 25.06 -0.33
N ALA A 81 3.66 25.85 -0.89
CA ALA A 81 3.29 26.91 -1.83
C ALA A 81 2.55 26.32 -3.04
N GLU A 82 3.05 25.23 -3.64
CA GLU A 82 2.39 24.53 -4.75
C GLU A 82 1.01 24.00 -4.37
N TRP A 83 0.86 23.37 -3.20
CA TRP A 83 -0.46 22.91 -2.76
C TRP A 83 -1.46 24.05 -2.61
N VAL A 84 -1.03 25.18 -2.05
CA VAL A 84 -1.91 26.32 -1.80
C VAL A 84 -2.26 27.07 -3.08
N THR A 85 -1.30 27.25 -4.01
CA THR A 85 -1.52 28.04 -5.24
C THR A 85 -2.03 27.21 -6.40
N GLU A 86 -1.57 25.96 -6.54
CA GLU A 86 -1.88 25.09 -7.69
C GLU A 86 -2.82 23.93 -7.33
N GLY A 87 -3.08 23.69 -6.04
CA GLY A 87 -3.91 22.57 -5.58
C GLY A 87 -3.23 21.20 -5.65
N ALA A 88 -2.00 21.11 -6.16
CA ALA A 88 -1.22 19.88 -6.29
C ALA A 88 0.29 20.18 -6.30
N THR A 89 1.10 19.18 -5.99
CA THR A 89 2.56 19.28 -5.88
C THR A 89 3.27 18.72 -7.10
N GLU A 90 4.48 19.22 -7.41
CA GLU A 90 5.31 18.70 -8.49
C GLU A 90 5.63 17.21 -8.30
N TRP A 91 5.93 16.81 -7.07
CA TRP A 91 6.30 15.46 -6.66
C TRP A 91 5.15 14.75 -5.94
N ASP A 92 5.14 13.43 -5.99
CA ASP A 92 4.32 12.64 -5.09
C ASP A 92 4.80 12.80 -3.64
N MET A 93 3.93 13.33 -2.79
CA MET A 93 4.23 13.64 -1.39
C MET A 93 3.65 12.60 -0.42
N TRP A 94 3.20 11.42 -0.88
CA TRP A 94 2.50 10.45 -0.04
C TRP A 94 3.26 10.08 1.25
N ALA A 95 4.58 9.94 1.18
CA ALA A 95 5.42 9.63 2.33
C ALA A 95 5.36 10.70 3.45
N CYS A 96 5.01 11.94 3.11
CA CYS A 96 4.86 13.04 4.06
C CYS A 96 3.40 13.49 4.24
N ASP A 97 2.45 12.90 3.50
CA ASP A 97 1.04 13.28 3.57
C ASP A 97 0.47 12.96 4.96
N PRO A 98 -0.22 13.91 5.64
CA PRO A 98 -0.83 13.68 6.95
C PRO A 98 -1.81 12.50 6.99
N ARG A 99 -2.48 12.22 5.87
CA ARG A 99 -3.56 11.21 5.76
C ARG A 99 -3.03 9.77 5.70
N ARG A 100 -1.71 9.57 5.76
CA ARG A 100 -1.09 8.24 5.93
C ARG A 100 -1.31 7.67 7.33
N TYR A 101 -1.59 8.53 8.30
CA TYR A 101 -2.04 8.16 9.63
C TYR A 101 -3.56 8.25 9.70
N THR A 102 -4.20 7.25 10.28
CA THR A 102 -5.65 7.24 10.52
C THR A 102 -5.93 7.10 12.02
N SER A 103 -7.14 6.64 12.38
CA SER A 103 -7.57 6.52 13.78
C SER A 103 -6.69 5.60 14.64
N TYR A 104 -5.88 4.72 14.04
CA TYR A 104 -4.98 3.83 14.78
C TYR A 104 -3.81 4.57 15.45
N ALA A 105 -3.42 5.72 14.94
CA ALA A 105 -2.25 6.47 15.40
C ALA A 105 -2.55 7.32 16.63
N ASP A 106 -3.02 6.68 17.71
CA ASP A 106 -3.28 7.33 18.98
C ASP A 106 -1.99 7.77 19.71
N ARG A 107 -2.17 8.42 20.85
CA ARG A 107 -1.05 8.95 21.66
C ARG A 107 -0.03 7.88 22.04
N ASP A 108 -0.48 6.71 22.47
CA ASP A 108 0.41 5.66 22.96
C ASP A 108 1.22 5.06 21.80
N TYR A 109 0.59 4.91 20.62
CA TYR A 109 1.28 4.52 19.40
C TYR A 109 2.37 5.54 19.04
N CYS A 110 2.02 6.83 19.01
CA CYS A 110 2.95 7.90 18.67
C CYS A 110 4.14 7.98 19.62
N ILE A 111 3.93 7.78 20.93
CA ILE A 111 5.02 7.75 21.92
C ILE A 111 5.92 6.54 21.68
N ALA A 112 5.35 5.34 21.57
CA ALA A 112 6.13 4.10 21.40
C ALA A 112 6.98 4.15 20.11
N LYS A 113 6.37 4.55 19.00
CA LYS A 113 7.05 4.68 17.71
C LYS A 113 8.03 5.84 17.66
N GLY A 114 7.74 6.96 18.32
CA GLY A 114 8.66 8.09 18.40
C GLY A 114 9.97 7.71 19.11
N ILE A 115 9.87 6.97 20.23
CA ILE A 115 11.04 6.46 20.96
C ILE A 115 11.83 5.47 20.09
N GLU A 116 11.15 4.53 19.45
CA GLU A 116 11.79 3.52 18.59
C GLU A 116 12.48 4.17 17.39
N THR A 117 11.81 5.09 16.70
CA THR A 117 12.37 5.79 15.53
C THR A 117 13.59 6.61 15.91
N TYR A 118 13.54 7.37 17.02
CA TYR A 118 14.71 8.10 17.53
C TYR A 118 15.88 7.15 17.84
N GLY A 119 15.61 6.00 18.47
CA GLY A 119 16.63 4.99 18.78
C GLY A 119 17.27 4.37 17.53
N HIS A 120 16.58 4.41 16.39
CA HIS A 120 16.99 3.82 15.12
C HIS A 120 17.30 4.85 14.02
N GLU A 121 17.51 6.12 14.36
CA GLU A 121 17.75 7.21 13.41
C GLU A 121 18.87 6.90 12.38
N TYR A 122 19.92 6.19 12.84
CA TYR A 122 21.04 5.74 12.00
C TYR A 122 21.11 4.23 11.83
N ALA A 123 20.02 3.50 12.10
CA ALA A 123 19.96 2.07 11.88
C ALA A 123 19.86 1.74 10.38
N MET A 124 20.24 0.52 10.03
CA MET A 124 20.06 0.00 8.68
C MET A 124 18.59 -0.40 8.46
N HIS A 125 17.98 0.11 7.39
CA HIS A 125 16.63 -0.28 6.97
C HIS A 125 16.69 -1.45 5.99
N PHE A 126 16.51 -2.67 6.49
CA PHE A 126 16.54 -3.88 5.67
C PHE A 126 15.16 -4.17 5.02
N PRO A 127 15.11 -4.75 3.80
CA PRO A 127 13.87 -4.93 3.05
C PRO A 127 12.79 -5.76 3.76
N TRP A 128 13.20 -6.72 4.59
CA TRP A 128 12.30 -7.65 5.28
C TRP A 128 12.06 -7.27 6.75
N HIS A 129 12.73 -6.22 7.22
CA HIS A 129 12.72 -5.83 8.61
C HIS A 129 11.67 -4.75 8.88
N SER A 130 10.93 -4.92 9.97
CA SER A 130 9.99 -3.91 10.48
C SER A 130 10.18 -3.76 11.98
N TRP A 131 10.32 -2.53 12.44
CA TRP A 131 10.45 -2.23 13.86
C TRP A 131 9.14 -2.52 14.62
N PRO A 132 9.19 -3.25 15.76
CA PRO A 132 8.00 -3.85 16.39
C PRO A 132 7.21 -2.97 17.35
N ALA A 133 7.63 -1.75 17.67
CA ALA A 133 6.90 -0.91 18.63
C ALA A 133 5.52 -0.51 18.11
N GLY A 134 4.56 -0.37 19.03
CA GLY A 134 3.21 0.12 18.71
C GLY A 134 2.34 -0.82 17.87
N ARG A 135 2.68 -2.10 17.75
CA ARG A 135 1.89 -3.11 17.00
C ARG A 135 0.54 -3.42 17.66
N GLY A 136 -0.35 -4.08 16.91
CA GLY A 136 -1.64 -4.56 17.42
C GLY A 136 -2.73 -3.49 17.58
N LYS A 137 -2.65 -2.38 16.84
CA LYS A 137 -3.65 -1.30 16.93
C LYS A 137 -5.00 -1.68 16.33
N ARG A 138 -5.01 -2.49 15.26
CA ARG A 138 -6.23 -3.04 14.66
C ARG A 138 -6.03 -4.53 14.38
N LEU A 139 -6.94 -5.35 14.90
CA LEU A 139 -6.92 -6.80 14.74
C LEU A 139 -8.18 -7.21 13.97
N SER A 140 -7.99 -8.02 12.93
CA SER A 140 -9.10 -8.71 12.27
C SER A 140 -9.75 -9.72 13.21
N SER A 141 -11.03 -10.03 12.97
CA SER A 141 -11.71 -11.16 13.62
C SER A 141 -11.04 -12.51 13.36
N LEU A 142 -10.22 -12.60 12.31
CA LEU A 142 -9.40 -13.76 11.97
C LEU A 142 -8.03 -13.78 12.65
N HIS A 143 -7.63 -12.73 13.38
CA HIS A 143 -6.28 -12.61 13.93
C HIS A 143 -5.84 -13.83 14.75
N GLY A 144 -6.72 -14.35 15.61
CA GLY A 144 -6.45 -15.58 16.37
C GLY A 144 -6.19 -16.80 15.48
N ARG A 145 -7.04 -17.03 14.48
CA ARG A 145 -6.91 -18.15 13.53
C ARG A 145 -5.64 -18.05 12.68
N LEU A 146 -5.31 -16.83 12.24
CA LEU A 146 -4.09 -16.58 11.49
C LEU A 146 -2.86 -16.86 12.35
N LYS A 147 -2.87 -16.42 13.60
CA LYS A 147 -1.80 -16.69 14.57
C LYS A 147 -1.63 -18.19 14.82
N ASP A 148 -2.74 -18.92 15.02
CA ASP A 148 -2.73 -20.38 15.22
C ASP A 148 -2.23 -21.12 13.97
N ALA A 149 -2.46 -20.58 12.78
CA ALA A 149 -1.91 -21.09 11.52
C ALA A 149 -0.42 -20.76 11.30
N GLY A 150 0.20 -20.00 12.21
CA GLY A 150 1.63 -19.63 12.15
C GLY A 150 1.91 -18.28 11.49
N ALA A 151 0.93 -17.38 11.39
CA ALA A 151 1.15 -16.08 10.76
C ALA A 151 2.25 -15.26 11.45
N VAL A 152 3.20 -14.80 10.64
CA VAL A 152 4.12 -13.72 10.99
C VAL A 152 3.53 -12.43 10.45
N PHE A 153 3.15 -11.51 11.34
CA PHE A 153 2.34 -10.36 10.99
C PHE A 153 3.18 -9.14 10.57
N GLY A 154 2.63 -8.33 9.67
CA GLY A 154 3.03 -6.93 9.41
C GLY A 154 1.86 -5.97 9.65
N ALA A 155 2.16 -4.70 9.93
CA ALA A 155 1.15 -3.65 10.15
C ALA A 155 0.91 -2.83 8.88
N TYR A 156 -0.36 -2.67 8.49
CA TYR A 156 -0.78 -1.89 7.33
C TYR A 156 -1.99 -1.03 7.70
N ASN A 157 -1.83 0.30 7.75
CA ASN A 157 -2.85 1.22 8.29
C ASN A 157 -3.41 0.76 9.66
N GLY A 158 -2.50 0.35 10.54
CA GLY A 158 -2.81 -0.20 11.87
C GLY A 158 -3.24 -1.67 11.91
N TRP A 159 -3.60 -2.28 10.78
CA TRP A 159 -4.06 -3.68 10.73
C TRP A 159 -2.92 -4.68 10.75
N GLU A 160 -3.03 -5.68 11.61
CA GLU A 160 -2.16 -6.86 11.64
C GLU A 160 -2.54 -7.85 10.52
N ARG A 161 -1.75 -7.89 9.44
CA ARG A 161 -1.93 -8.82 8.31
C ARG A 161 -0.82 -9.87 8.27
N ALA A 162 -1.15 -11.12 7.92
CA ALA A 162 -0.17 -12.18 7.78
C ALA A 162 0.77 -11.91 6.57
N ASN A 163 2.05 -11.68 6.82
CA ASN A 163 3.05 -11.53 5.76
C ASN A 163 3.42 -12.89 5.15
N TRP A 164 3.57 -13.91 6.00
CA TRP A 164 3.85 -15.30 5.65
C TRP A 164 3.48 -16.21 6.81
N PHE A 165 3.43 -17.52 6.60
CA PHE A 165 3.10 -18.52 7.62
C PHE A 165 4.30 -19.38 8.01
N ALA A 166 4.80 -19.18 9.22
CA ALA A 166 5.90 -19.94 9.80
C ALA A 166 5.48 -21.37 10.20
N ARG A 167 6.46 -22.27 10.22
CA ARG A 167 6.35 -23.64 10.74
C ARG A 167 7.24 -23.80 11.98
N PRO A 168 6.97 -24.83 12.82
CA PRO A 168 7.87 -25.15 13.92
C PRO A 168 9.32 -25.31 13.43
N GLY A 169 10.23 -24.54 14.01
CA GLY A 169 11.65 -24.52 13.67
C GLY A 169 12.09 -23.37 12.77
N ASP A 170 11.18 -22.59 12.18
CA ASP A 170 11.54 -21.36 11.48
C ASP A 170 11.94 -20.27 12.48
N ASP A 171 12.97 -19.49 12.14
CA ASP A 171 13.37 -18.32 12.92
C ASP A 171 12.45 -17.13 12.58
N THR A 172 11.68 -16.69 13.57
CA THR A 172 10.81 -15.50 13.48
C THR A 172 11.36 -14.32 14.28
N GLY A 173 12.60 -14.43 14.77
CA GLY A 173 13.29 -13.38 15.48
C GLY A 173 13.65 -12.21 14.58
N GLU A 174 13.71 -11.03 15.19
CA GLU A 174 14.00 -9.77 14.49
C GLU A 174 15.34 -9.81 13.73
N THR A 175 16.39 -10.37 14.34
CA THR A 175 17.72 -10.46 13.74
C THR A 175 17.71 -11.20 12.40
N ALA A 176 16.84 -12.20 12.21
CA ALA A 176 16.74 -12.93 10.95
C ALA A 176 16.24 -12.08 9.78
N THR A 177 15.57 -10.97 10.07
CA THR A 177 15.06 -10.02 9.08
C THR A 177 16.09 -8.96 8.68
N GLN A 178 17.19 -8.84 9.42
CA GLN A 178 18.24 -7.85 9.20
C GLN A 178 19.22 -8.28 8.09
N THR A 179 18.68 -8.48 6.89
CA THR A 179 19.43 -8.91 5.71
C THR A 179 18.89 -8.29 4.44
N TRP A 180 19.77 -8.05 3.47
CA TRP A 180 19.41 -7.65 2.11
C TRP A 180 19.03 -8.85 1.23
N ASN A 181 19.34 -10.06 1.68
CA ASN A 181 19.17 -11.26 0.89
C ASN A 181 17.70 -11.71 0.86
N ARG A 182 17.31 -12.29 -0.26
CA ARG A 182 16.02 -13.00 -0.42
C ARG A 182 15.95 -14.23 0.48
N ALA A 183 17.09 -14.90 0.66
CA ALA A 183 17.22 -16.11 1.46
C ALA A 183 17.16 -15.77 2.96
N GLY A 184 15.97 -15.89 3.52
CA GLY A 184 15.70 -15.86 4.97
C GLY A 184 14.68 -16.94 5.36
N PRO A 185 14.27 -17.01 6.64
CA PRO A 185 13.34 -18.02 7.14
C PRO A 185 11.99 -18.06 6.38
N TRP A 186 11.60 -16.94 5.78
CA TRP A 186 10.39 -16.81 4.97
C TRP A 186 10.47 -17.46 3.58
N GLU A 187 11.65 -17.58 2.96
CA GLU A 187 11.79 -17.89 1.51
C GLU A 187 11.10 -19.20 1.14
N ALA A 188 11.42 -20.27 1.87
CA ALA A 188 10.86 -21.59 1.61
C ALA A 188 9.34 -21.63 1.87
N ARG A 189 8.83 -20.76 2.76
CA ARG A 189 7.41 -20.66 3.08
C ARG A 189 6.66 -19.91 1.99
N ILE A 190 7.16 -18.74 1.57
CA ILE A 190 6.62 -17.98 0.44
C ILE A 190 6.59 -18.85 -0.82
N ARG A 191 7.66 -19.60 -1.10
CA ARG A 191 7.69 -20.57 -2.21
C ARG A 191 6.51 -21.54 -2.13
N LYS A 192 6.34 -22.20 -0.98
CA LYS A 192 5.28 -23.20 -0.77
C LYS A 192 3.88 -22.59 -0.84
N GLU A 193 3.72 -21.36 -0.35
CA GLU A 193 2.49 -20.59 -0.46
C GLU A 193 2.14 -20.27 -1.93
N CYS A 194 3.12 -19.80 -2.72
CA CYS A 194 2.94 -19.55 -4.15
C CYS A 194 2.63 -20.85 -4.93
N GLU A 195 3.32 -21.95 -4.61
CA GLU A 195 3.06 -23.27 -5.19
C GLU A 195 1.64 -23.75 -4.84
N ALA A 196 1.17 -23.54 -3.61
CA ALA A 196 -0.19 -23.91 -3.21
C ALA A 196 -1.27 -23.15 -4.00
N VAL A 197 -1.08 -21.85 -4.24
CA VAL A 197 -1.99 -21.05 -5.08
C VAL A 197 -1.93 -21.48 -6.54
N ARG A 198 -0.72 -21.74 -7.07
CA ARG A 198 -0.51 -22.18 -8.46
C ARG A 198 -1.14 -23.54 -8.74
N ASP A 199 -0.89 -24.52 -7.87
CA ASP A 199 -1.16 -25.94 -8.15
C ASP A 199 -2.49 -26.42 -7.55
N ALA A 200 -3.05 -25.70 -6.58
CA ALA A 200 -4.25 -26.10 -5.87
C ALA A 200 -5.19 -24.92 -5.57
N CYS A 201 -5.27 -24.49 -4.32
CA CYS A 201 -6.11 -23.39 -3.85
C CYS A 201 -5.52 -22.82 -2.56
N GLY A 202 -5.34 -21.50 -2.54
CA GLY A 202 -4.93 -20.75 -1.36
C GLY A 202 -5.99 -19.77 -0.87
N VAL A 203 -5.90 -19.40 0.40
CA VAL A 203 -6.70 -18.32 1.02
C VAL A 203 -5.77 -17.30 1.67
N ILE A 204 -6.05 -16.02 1.43
CA ILE A 204 -5.43 -14.91 2.16
C ILE A 204 -6.52 -14.03 2.77
N ALA A 205 -6.37 -13.67 4.03
CA ALA A 205 -7.16 -12.62 4.67
C ALA A 205 -6.55 -11.26 4.35
N ILE A 206 -7.33 -10.37 3.73
CA ILE A 206 -6.89 -9.04 3.31
C ILE A 206 -7.71 -7.96 4.03
N SER A 207 -7.75 -8.08 5.36
CA SER A 207 -8.51 -7.20 6.26
C SER A 207 -8.06 -5.75 6.15
N GLY A 208 -9.00 -4.81 6.12
CA GLY A 208 -8.70 -3.38 6.20
C GLY A 208 -8.43 -2.68 4.86
N PHE A 209 -8.69 -3.32 3.72
CA PHE A 209 -8.87 -2.52 2.49
C PHE A 209 -9.94 -1.47 2.72
N THR A 210 -9.71 -0.28 2.20
CA THR A 210 -10.62 0.84 2.39
C THR A 210 -11.88 0.62 1.59
N ARG A 211 -13.03 0.84 2.21
CA ARG A 211 -14.35 0.68 1.60
C ARG A 211 -15.14 1.95 1.73
N LEU A 212 -15.45 2.56 0.59
CA LEU A 212 -16.25 3.76 0.53
C LEU A 212 -17.56 3.46 -0.17
N LYS A 213 -18.63 4.01 0.38
CA LYS A 213 -19.97 3.99 -0.20
C LYS A 213 -20.31 5.40 -0.64
N VAL A 214 -20.56 5.60 -1.93
CA VAL A 214 -21.00 6.88 -2.50
C VAL A 214 -22.48 6.78 -2.81
N GLU A 215 -23.30 7.56 -2.10
CA GLU A 215 -24.76 7.46 -2.13
C GLU A 215 -25.41 8.81 -2.42
N GLY A 216 -26.56 8.78 -3.08
CA GLY A 216 -27.40 9.95 -3.33
C GLY A 216 -27.76 10.12 -4.81
N PRO A 217 -28.73 10.99 -5.13
CA PRO A 217 -29.19 11.20 -6.51
C PRO A 217 -28.02 11.52 -7.46
N GLY A 218 -27.77 10.63 -8.42
CA GLY A 218 -26.69 10.81 -9.40
C GLY A 218 -25.28 10.41 -8.90
N ALA A 219 -25.17 9.63 -7.83
CA ALA A 219 -23.88 9.13 -7.32
C ALA A 219 -23.02 8.47 -8.39
N ARG A 220 -23.62 7.69 -9.28
CA ARG A 220 -22.92 7.05 -10.40
C ARG A 220 -22.28 8.07 -11.32
N ASP A 221 -23.02 9.10 -11.72
CA ASP A 221 -22.54 10.12 -12.66
C ASP A 221 -21.45 10.98 -12.01
N PHE A 222 -21.58 11.26 -10.71
CA PHE A 222 -20.55 11.93 -9.93
C PHE A 222 -19.23 11.13 -9.94
N VAL A 223 -19.27 9.84 -9.59
CA VAL A 223 -18.07 9.00 -9.59
C VAL A 223 -17.51 8.85 -11.01
N ASP A 224 -18.37 8.67 -12.02
CA ASP A 224 -17.96 8.56 -13.42
C ASP A 224 -17.21 9.84 -13.86
N GLY A 225 -17.67 11.02 -13.45
CA GLY A 225 -17.00 12.29 -13.77
C GLY A 225 -15.59 12.44 -13.18
N LEU A 226 -15.23 11.67 -12.15
CA LEU A 226 -13.92 11.74 -11.50
C LEU A 226 -12.88 10.77 -12.07
N THR A 227 -13.31 9.76 -12.83
CA THR A 227 -12.43 8.70 -13.34
C THR A 227 -12.20 8.80 -14.84
N ALA A 228 -10.96 8.48 -15.26
CA ALA A 228 -10.65 8.25 -16.67
C ALA A 228 -11.26 6.94 -17.21
N SER A 229 -11.68 6.04 -16.31
CA SER A 229 -12.21 4.72 -16.66
C SER A 229 -13.70 4.74 -16.91
N ARG A 230 -14.17 3.72 -17.64
CA ARG A 230 -15.60 3.41 -17.74
C ARG A 230 -16.06 2.68 -16.50
N LEU A 231 -17.10 3.17 -15.85
CA LEU A 231 -17.72 2.45 -14.74
C LEU A 231 -18.39 1.15 -15.21
N PRO A 232 -18.32 0.07 -14.41
CA PRO A 232 -18.97 -1.20 -14.76
C PRO A 232 -20.50 -1.06 -14.75
N ALA A 233 -21.17 -1.99 -15.43
CA ALA A 233 -22.62 -2.14 -15.31
C ALA A 233 -22.99 -2.72 -13.92
N PRO A 234 -24.24 -2.53 -13.44
CA PRO A 234 -24.69 -3.17 -12.21
C PRO A 234 -24.49 -4.69 -12.19
N GLY A 235 -24.13 -5.23 -11.02
CA GLY A 235 -23.76 -6.64 -10.84
C GLY A 235 -22.37 -7.01 -11.37
N ARG A 236 -21.55 -6.02 -11.73
CA ARG A 236 -20.15 -6.18 -12.15
C ARG A 236 -19.24 -5.35 -11.26
N VAL A 237 -17.99 -5.80 -11.13
CA VAL A 237 -16.88 -5.03 -10.56
C VAL A 237 -15.96 -4.56 -11.69
N GLY A 238 -15.41 -3.36 -11.58
CA GLY A 238 -14.49 -2.81 -12.57
C GLY A 238 -13.28 -2.20 -11.88
N LEU A 239 -12.15 -2.10 -12.58
CA LEU A 239 -10.99 -1.37 -12.09
C LEU A 239 -11.01 0.03 -12.70
N ALA A 240 -11.05 1.06 -11.86
CA ALA A 240 -11.12 2.45 -12.28
C ALA A 240 -9.92 3.25 -11.78
N TYR A 241 -9.42 4.13 -12.63
CA TYR A 241 -8.29 5.01 -12.31
C TYR A 241 -8.75 6.45 -12.20
N PHE A 242 -8.36 7.10 -11.11
CA PHE A 242 -8.71 8.48 -10.80
C PHE A 242 -7.44 9.32 -10.99
N PRO A 243 -7.38 10.12 -12.06
CA PRO A 243 -6.26 11.04 -12.28
C PRO A 243 -6.46 12.39 -11.58
N ASP A 244 -5.36 13.13 -11.40
CA ASP A 244 -5.43 14.57 -11.13
C ASP A 244 -5.67 15.39 -12.42
N ALA A 245 -5.77 16.72 -12.29
CA ALA A 245 -5.97 17.62 -13.43
C ALA A 245 -4.83 17.61 -14.47
N ARG A 246 -3.67 17.01 -14.14
CA ARG A 246 -2.52 16.85 -15.03
C ARG A 246 -2.49 15.47 -15.70
N GLY A 247 -3.45 14.60 -15.40
CA GLY A 247 -3.52 13.23 -15.90
C GLY A 247 -2.68 12.24 -15.11
N ARG A 248 -2.19 12.61 -13.92
CA ARG A 248 -1.32 11.78 -13.08
C ARG A 248 -2.09 10.87 -12.15
N ILE A 249 -1.51 9.73 -11.82
CA ILE A 249 -2.21 8.64 -11.12
C ILE A 249 -2.44 9.02 -9.65
N LEU A 250 -3.64 9.52 -9.31
CA LEU A 250 -3.97 9.90 -7.94
C LEU A 250 -4.34 8.67 -7.11
N THR A 251 -5.25 7.84 -7.64
CA THR A 251 -5.61 6.55 -7.03
C THR A 251 -6.21 5.56 -8.03
N GLU A 252 -6.41 4.32 -7.57
CA GLU A 252 -7.09 3.22 -8.27
C GLU A 252 -8.14 2.63 -7.33
N CYS A 253 -9.33 2.31 -7.83
CA CYS A 253 -10.34 1.60 -7.06
C CYS A 253 -10.95 0.45 -7.83
N SER A 254 -11.26 -0.64 -7.12
CA SER A 254 -12.28 -1.59 -7.57
C SER A 254 -13.65 -0.94 -7.34
N VAL A 255 -14.42 -0.75 -8.40
CA VAL A 255 -15.71 -0.06 -8.41
C VAL A 255 -16.84 -1.05 -8.61
N MET A 256 -17.90 -0.93 -7.82
CA MET A 256 -19.14 -1.71 -7.95
C MET A 256 -20.30 -0.74 -8.04
N VAL A 257 -21.05 -0.80 -9.14
CA VAL A 257 -22.25 0.03 -9.32
C VAL A 257 -23.45 -0.77 -8.84
N HIS A 258 -24.16 -0.28 -7.82
CA HIS A 258 -25.40 -0.90 -7.33
C HIS A 258 -26.62 -0.36 -8.07
N GLY A 259 -26.56 0.92 -8.46
CA GLY A 259 -27.61 1.61 -9.21
C GLY A 259 -27.16 2.99 -9.67
N PRO A 260 -28.08 3.86 -10.12
CA PRO A 260 -27.76 5.25 -10.45
C PRO A 260 -27.31 6.06 -9.22
N ASP A 261 -27.77 5.68 -8.02
CA ASP A 261 -27.65 6.47 -6.80
C ASP A 261 -26.75 5.81 -5.74
N GLU A 262 -26.06 4.72 -6.09
CA GLU A 262 -25.17 4.00 -5.17
C GLU A 262 -23.99 3.35 -5.90
N VAL A 263 -22.77 3.69 -5.47
CA VAL A 263 -21.51 3.13 -5.94
C VAL A 263 -20.64 2.73 -4.76
N GLY A 264 -20.20 1.47 -4.75
CA GLY A 264 -19.18 0.97 -3.83
C GLY A 264 -17.77 1.11 -4.43
N LEU A 265 -16.81 1.49 -3.60
CA LEU A 265 -15.39 1.63 -3.95
C LEU A 265 -14.54 0.85 -2.96
N ILE A 266 -13.58 0.08 -3.47
CA ILE A 266 -12.55 -0.58 -2.68
C ILE A 266 -11.19 -0.07 -3.13
N THR A 267 -10.38 0.40 -2.18
CA THR A 267 -9.02 0.93 -2.42
C THR A 267 -8.03 0.41 -1.37
N ALA A 268 -6.75 0.76 -1.54
CA ALA A 268 -5.67 0.36 -0.66
C ALA A 268 -5.93 0.75 0.79
N ALA A 269 -5.58 -0.13 1.73
CA ALA A 269 -5.81 0.08 3.16
C ALA A 269 -5.17 1.38 3.68
N VAL A 270 -3.98 1.68 3.18
CA VAL A 270 -3.21 2.88 3.54
C VAL A 270 -3.76 4.15 2.93
N ALA A 271 -4.62 4.06 1.91
CA ALA A 271 -5.21 5.21 1.24
C ALA A 271 -6.51 5.69 1.91
N GLN A 272 -6.90 5.13 3.07
CA GLN A 272 -8.21 5.32 3.69
C GLN A 272 -8.68 6.78 3.73
N TRP A 273 -7.98 7.65 4.44
CA TRP A 273 -8.36 9.05 4.56
C TRP A 273 -8.04 9.86 3.29
N HIS A 274 -7.00 9.49 2.56
CA HIS A 274 -6.61 10.13 1.30
C HIS A 274 -7.72 10.00 0.25
N ASP A 275 -8.15 8.77 -0.02
CA ASP A 275 -9.17 8.47 -1.02
C ASP A 275 -10.55 8.91 -0.55
N ALA A 276 -10.90 8.74 0.74
CA ALA A 276 -12.16 9.25 1.29
C ALA A 276 -12.31 10.76 1.04
N GLU A 277 -11.25 11.54 1.25
CA GLU A 277 -11.28 12.98 0.99
C GLU A 277 -11.40 13.32 -0.50
N ILE A 278 -10.73 12.57 -1.39
CA ILE A 278 -10.82 12.79 -2.85
C ILE A 278 -12.27 12.77 -3.32
N PHE A 279 -13.06 11.83 -2.83
CA PHE A 279 -14.48 11.70 -3.16
C PHE A 279 -15.34 12.68 -2.37
N ALA A 280 -15.13 12.80 -1.05
CA ALA A 280 -15.98 13.62 -0.19
C ALA A 280 -15.87 15.13 -0.51
N ARG A 281 -14.67 15.63 -0.81
CA ARG A 281 -14.43 17.06 -1.05
C ARG A 281 -15.12 17.58 -2.31
N GLN A 282 -15.34 16.70 -3.29
CA GLN A 282 -15.94 17.05 -4.59
C GLN A 282 -17.42 16.66 -4.67
N ALA A 283 -17.95 15.98 -3.65
CA ALA A 283 -19.33 15.53 -3.63
C ALA A 283 -20.29 16.73 -3.67
N PRO A 284 -21.23 16.77 -4.62
CA PRO A 284 -22.26 17.80 -4.65
C PRO A 284 -23.27 17.62 -3.51
N GLU A 285 -24.08 18.64 -3.27
CA GLU A 285 -25.17 18.55 -2.30
C GLU A 285 -26.10 17.35 -2.60
N GLY A 286 -26.42 16.58 -1.57
CA GLY A 286 -27.25 15.37 -1.70
C GLY A 286 -26.47 14.08 -1.98
N ILE A 287 -25.16 14.15 -2.26
CA ILE A 287 -24.28 12.98 -2.33
C ILE A 287 -23.44 12.87 -1.06
N THR A 288 -23.38 11.67 -0.48
CA THR A 288 -22.59 11.35 0.70
C THR A 288 -21.55 10.29 0.40
N VAL A 289 -20.37 10.41 1.02
CA VAL A 289 -19.30 9.42 0.96
C VAL A 289 -19.07 8.87 2.37
N THR A 290 -19.34 7.58 2.56
CA THR A 290 -19.26 6.91 3.87
C THR A 290 -18.18 5.82 3.85
N ASP A 291 -17.26 5.89 4.81
CA ASP A 291 -16.28 4.83 5.05
C ASP A 291 -16.90 3.75 5.94
N HIS A 292 -16.92 2.51 5.45
CA HIS A 292 -17.41 1.33 6.17
C HIS A 292 -16.36 0.21 6.19
N SER A 293 -15.07 0.58 6.19
CA SER A 293 -13.94 -0.35 6.15
C SER A 293 -13.91 -1.31 7.34
N ASP A 294 -14.35 -0.87 8.52
CA ASP A 294 -14.39 -1.68 9.75
C ASP A 294 -15.56 -2.68 9.79
N GLU A 295 -16.52 -2.56 8.88
CA GLU A 295 -17.72 -3.39 8.86
C GLU A 295 -17.56 -4.65 8.00
N VAL A 296 -16.41 -4.85 7.34
CA VAL A 296 -16.23 -5.91 6.36
C VAL A 296 -14.85 -6.57 6.45
N GLU A 297 -14.87 -7.90 6.57
CA GLU A 297 -13.71 -8.76 6.40
C GLU A 297 -13.60 -9.24 4.94
N CYS A 298 -12.37 -9.45 4.46
CA CYS A 298 -12.11 -9.88 3.08
C CYS A 298 -11.20 -11.09 3.03
N LEU A 299 -11.63 -12.15 2.35
CA LEU A 299 -10.85 -13.34 2.07
C LEU A 299 -10.72 -13.53 0.56
N LEU A 300 -9.50 -13.57 0.03
CA LEU A 300 -9.29 -14.00 -1.36
C LEU A 300 -9.03 -15.51 -1.37
N VAL A 301 -9.93 -16.27 -1.98
CA VAL A 301 -9.78 -17.71 -2.24
C VAL A 301 -9.45 -17.91 -3.71
N THR A 302 -8.26 -18.40 -4.00
CA THR A 302 -7.72 -18.39 -5.36
C THR A 302 -6.78 -19.56 -5.66
N GLY A 303 -6.87 -20.05 -6.89
CA GLY A 303 -6.13 -21.19 -7.43
C GLY A 303 -7.00 -21.98 -8.41
N PRO A 304 -6.41 -22.88 -9.22
CA PRO A 304 -7.15 -23.67 -10.22
C PRO A 304 -8.29 -24.50 -9.63
N GLN A 305 -8.18 -24.93 -8.37
CA GLN A 305 -9.18 -25.76 -7.69
C GLN A 305 -10.22 -24.93 -6.90
N ALA A 306 -10.09 -23.59 -6.87
CA ALA A 306 -10.96 -22.73 -6.05
C ALA A 306 -12.45 -22.96 -6.33
N ARG A 307 -12.84 -23.11 -7.59
CA ARG A 307 -14.24 -23.35 -7.96
C ARG A 307 -14.77 -24.67 -7.40
N GLU A 308 -14.01 -25.75 -7.58
CA GLU A 308 -14.42 -27.09 -7.15
C GLU A 308 -14.58 -27.15 -5.63
N ILE A 309 -13.65 -26.52 -4.91
CA ILE A 309 -13.67 -26.47 -3.44
C ILE A 309 -14.81 -25.59 -2.91
N LEU A 310 -15.09 -24.45 -3.55
CA LEU A 310 -16.16 -23.55 -3.11
C LEU A 310 -17.55 -24.07 -3.46
N ALA A 311 -17.71 -24.81 -4.55
CA ALA A 311 -19.01 -25.29 -5.04
C ALA A 311 -19.90 -25.98 -3.98
N PRO A 312 -19.39 -26.90 -3.13
CA PRO A 312 -20.21 -27.51 -2.08
C PRO A 312 -20.45 -26.60 -0.86
N LEU A 313 -19.74 -25.48 -0.74
CA LEU A 313 -19.81 -24.57 0.40
C LEU A 313 -20.73 -23.38 0.16
N THR A 314 -21.18 -23.15 -1.07
CA THR A 314 -21.85 -21.90 -1.46
C THR A 314 -23.10 -22.13 -2.31
N ASP A 315 -24.03 -21.19 -2.22
CA ASP A 315 -25.18 -21.07 -3.14
C ASP A 315 -24.97 -20.01 -4.22
N HIS A 316 -23.84 -19.29 -4.20
CA HIS A 316 -23.45 -18.35 -5.24
C HIS A 316 -23.23 -19.05 -6.60
N ASP A 317 -23.59 -18.37 -7.70
CA ASP A 317 -23.32 -18.87 -9.04
C ASP A 317 -21.83 -18.73 -9.41
N LEU A 318 -21.05 -19.77 -9.16
CA LEU A 318 -19.62 -19.82 -9.51
C LEU A 318 -19.34 -19.93 -11.03
N ALA A 319 -20.38 -20.03 -11.87
CA ALA A 319 -20.26 -19.94 -13.33
C ALA A 319 -20.32 -18.48 -13.83
N ALA A 320 -20.81 -17.54 -13.01
CA ALA A 320 -20.91 -16.13 -13.34
C ALA A 320 -19.57 -15.57 -13.86
N PRO A 321 -19.55 -14.78 -14.95
CA PRO A 321 -18.34 -14.41 -15.70
C PRO A 321 -17.30 -13.64 -14.86
N TRP A 322 -16.05 -13.59 -15.36
CA TRP A 322 -15.00 -12.77 -14.75
C TRP A 322 -15.49 -11.32 -14.55
N LEU A 323 -15.14 -10.71 -13.42
CA LEU A 323 -15.64 -9.41 -12.97
C LEU A 323 -17.14 -9.36 -12.62
N SER A 324 -17.77 -10.48 -12.28
CA SER A 324 -19.09 -10.48 -11.64
C SER A 324 -19.00 -10.07 -10.17
N ALA A 325 -19.99 -9.32 -9.72
CA ALA A 325 -20.24 -9.02 -8.31
C ALA A 325 -21.57 -9.69 -7.91
N LEU A 326 -21.49 -10.64 -6.99
CA LEU A 326 -22.61 -11.41 -6.47
C LEU A 326 -22.86 -10.95 -5.03
N PHE A 327 -23.79 -10.03 -4.84
CA PHE A 327 -23.98 -9.35 -3.55
C PHE A 327 -24.72 -10.19 -2.51
N GLU A 328 -25.56 -11.13 -2.95
CA GLU A 328 -26.41 -11.94 -2.09
C GLU A 328 -26.06 -13.41 -2.26
N GLY A 329 -25.94 -14.11 -1.13
CA GLY A 329 -25.64 -15.55 -1.06
C GLY A 329 -24.82 -15.86 0.18
N GLN A 330 -24.42 -17.12 0.29
CA GLN A 330 -23.79 -17.66 1.48
C GLN A 330 -22.56 -18.51 1.16
N ILE A 331 -21.61 -18.53 2.09
CA ILE A 331 -20.55 -19.55 2.16
C ILE A 331 -20.60 -20.18 3.54
N ALA A 332 -20.64 -21.51 3.60
CA ALA A 332 -20.78 -22.27 4.84
C ALA A 332 -21.98 -21.81 5.69
N GLY A 333 -23.08 -21.44 5.03
CA GLY A 333 -24.30 -20.92 5.67
C GLY A 333 -24.17 -19.52 6.26
N GLN A 334 -23.11 -18.78 5.94
CA GLN A 334 -22.87 -17.40 6.39
C GLN A 334 -23.06 -16.42 5.23
N ASP A 335 -23.80 -15.34 5.48
CA ASP A 335 -24.05 -14.30 4.48
C ASP A 335 -22.75 -13.62 4.03
N CYS A 336 -22.53 -13.57 2.72
CA CYS A 336 -21.37 -12.91 2.14
C CYS A 336 -21.61 -12.56 0.67
N ALA A 337 -20.91 -11.54 0.19
CA ALA A 337 -20.82 -11.20 -1.22
C ALA A 337 -19.55 -11.80 -1.85
N LEU A 338 -19.64 -12.19 -3.13
CA LEU A 338 -18.50 -12.65 -3.92
C LEU A 338 -18.16 -11.69 -5.05
N LEU A 339 -16.89 -11.29 -5.13
CA LEU A 339 -16.35 -10.61 -6.31
C LEU A 339 -15.45 -11.58 -7.07
N ARG A 340 -15.74 -11.84 -8.35
CA ARG A 340 -14.91 -12.70 -9.19
C ARG A 340 -13.69 -11.93 -9.73
N VAL A 341 -12.73 -11.71 -8.84
CA VAL A 341 -11.44 -11.03 -9.04
C VAL A 341 -10.34 -11.73 -8.22
N SER A 342 -9.08 -11.54 -8.63
CA SER A 342 -7.92 -12.08 -7.91
C SER A 342 -6.66 -11.28 -8.24
N PHE A 343 -6.10 -10.63 -7.22
CA PHE A 343 -4.81 -9.93 -7.34
C PHE A 343 -3.62 -10.89 -7.44
N ALA A 344 -3.80 -12.18 -7.10
CA ALA A 344 -2.83 -13.24 -7.39
C ALA A 344 -2.84 -13.66 -8.87
N GLY A 345 -3.86 -13.26 -9.63
CA GLY A 345 -4.00 -13.54 -11.06
C GLY A 345 -4.32 -15.00 -11.40
N GLU A 346 -4.84 -15.75 -10.45
CA GLU A 346 -5.42 -17.08 -10.65
C GLU A 346 -6.95 -17.03 -10.63
N LEU A 347 -7.61 -18.13 -11.00
CA LEU A 347 -9.04 -18.29 -10.76
C LEU A 347 -9.34 -18.04 -9.27
N GLY A 348 -10.38 -17.28 -8.95
CA GLY A 348 -10.72 -17.04 -7.55
C GLY A 348 -11.83 -16.03 -7.37
N TRP A 349 -12.20 -15.87 -6.10
CA TRP A 349 -13.17 -14.91 -5.62
C TRP A 349 -12.64 -14.25 -4.35
N GLU A 350 -12.91 -12.95 -4.24
CA GLU A 350 -12.90 -12.28 -2.94
C GLU A 350 -14.25 -12.51 -2.28
N ILE A 351 -14.22 -12.95 -1.02
CA ILE A 351 -15.36 -13.15 -0.14
C ILE A 351 -15.41 -11.95 0.80
N HIS A 352 -16.52 -11.20 0.72
CA HIS A 352 -16.77 -10.00 1.50
C HIS A 352 -17.88 -10.30 2.50
N CYS A 353 -17.59 -10.21 3.79
CA CYS A 353 -18.53 -10.65 4.84
C CYS A 353 -18.38 -9.80 6.10
N ALA A 354 -19.38 -9.87 6.98
CA ALA A 354 -19.29 -9.22 8.29
C ALA A 354 -18.17 -9.87 9.14
N PRO A 355 -17.46 -9.11 10.01
CA PRO A 355 -16.34 -9.63 10.79
C PRO A 355 -16.70 -10.81 11.69
N ASP A 356 -17.91 -10.85 12.24
CA ASP A 356 -18.39 -11.91 13.15
C ASP A 356 -18.54 -13.27 12.47
N VAL A 357 -18.88 -13.30 11.18
CA VAL A 357 -19.06 -14.55 10.41
C VAL A 357 -17.78 -15.05 9.74
N ALA A 358 -16.80 -14.18 9.50
CA ALA A 358 -15.54 -14.52 8.84
C ALA A 358 -14.79 -15.72 9.49
N PRO A 359 -14.70 -15.82 10.84
CA PRO A 359 -14.31 -17.03 11.55
C PRO A 359 -14.83 -18.36 10.99
N ALA A 360 -16.15 -18.47 10.78
CA ALA A 360 -16.77 -19.71 10.34
C ALA A 360 -16.45 -20.01 8.86
N ILE A 361 -16.40 -18.98 8.02
CA ILE A 361 -15.98 -19.09 6.62
C ILE A 361 -14.53 -19.60 6.53
N TRP A 362 -13.61 -19.01 7.31
CA TRP A 362 -12.23 -19.45 7.36
C TRP A 362 -12.09 -20.93 7.76
N ASP A 363 -12.80 -21.34 8.81
CA ASP A 363 -12.75 -22.72 9.30
C ASP A 363 -13.27 -23.71 8.24
N ALA A 364 -14.36 -23.35 7.54
CA ALA A 364 -14.90 -24.17 6.46
C ALA A 364 -13.93 -24.30 5.27
N LEU A 365 -13.30 -23.20 4.85
CA LEU A 365 -12.33 -23.19 3.75
C LEU A 365 -11.09 -24.03 4.08
N THR A 366 -10.54 -23.85 5.27
CA THR A 366 -9.35 -24.60 5.70
C THR A 366 -9.64 -26.08 5.93
N ALA A 367 -10.82 -26.43 6.46
CA ALA A 367 -11.28 -27.82 6.55
C ALA A 367 -11.47 -28.46 5.17
N ALA A 368 -11.90 -27.68 4.17
CA ALA A 368 -11.99 -28.12 2.77
C ALA A 368 -10.63 -28.20 2.05
N GLY A 369 -9.52 -27.91 2.75
CA GLY A 369 -8.16 -28.13 2.26
C GLY A 369 -7.48 -26.89 1.67
N VAL A 370 -8.16 -25.74 1.62
CA VAL A 370 -7.58 -24.47 1.16
C VAL A 370 -6.41 -24.07 2.06
N LYS A 371 -5.28 -23.65 1.45
CA LYS A 371 -4.04 -23.36 2.18
C LYS A 371 -3.88 -21.86 2.45
N PRO A 372 -3.61 -21.44 3.71
CA PRO A 372 -3.26 -20.06 3.98
C PRO A 372 -2.02 -19.61 3.20
N PHE A 373 -2.04 -18.39 2.65
CA PHE A 373 -0.87 -17.69 2.11
C PHE A 373 -0.87 -16.22 2.51
N GLY A 374 0.32 -15.63 2.62
CA GLY A 374 0.51 -14.28 3.16
C GLY A 374 0.78 -13.21 2.11
N MET A 375 0.91 -11.95 2.58
CA MET A 375 1.17 -10.78 1.74
C MET A 375 2.45 -10.90 0.91
N PHE A 376 3.49 -11.59 1.40
CA PHE A 376 4.73 -11.78 0.65
C PHE A 376 4.56 -12.74 -0.54
N ALA A 377 3.79 -13.82 -0.37
CA ALA A 377 3.40 -14.68 -1.49
C ALA A 377 2.49 -13.94 -2.47
N LEU A 378 1.54 -13.12 -1.99
CA LEU A 378 0.73 -12.26 -2.85
C LEU A 378 1.59 -11.30 -3.69
N ASN A 379 2.63 -10.70 -3.10
CA ASN A 379 3.55 -9.81 -3.83
C ASN A 379 4.34 -10.56 -4.93
N SER A 380 4.76 -11.80 -4.67
CA SER A 380 5.39 -12.65 -5.69
C SER A 380 4.41 -13.01 -6.81
N LEU A 381 3.17 -13.39 -6.48
CA LEU A 381 2.17 -13.77 -7.49
C LEU A 381 1.74 -12.59 -8.36
N ARG A 382 1.50 -11.41 -7.76
CA ARG A 382 1.04 -10.23 -8.49
C ARG A 382 2.12 -9.65 -9.42
N ILE A 383 3.40 -9.76 -9.04
CA ILE A 383 4.49 -9.22 -9.86
C ILE A 383 4.65 -10.01 -11.17
N GLU A 384 4.42 -11.33 -11.12
CA GLU A 384 4.41 -12.20 -12.31
C GLU A 384 3.28 -11.85 -13.29
N LYS A 385 2.21 -11.22 -12.81
CA LYS A 385 1.09 -10.73 -13.63
C LYS A 385 1.30 -9.29 -14.10
N GLY A 386 2.39 -8.64 -13.67
CA GLY A 386 2.66 -7.24 -13.90
C GLY A 386 1.62 -6.32 -13.24
N TYR A 387 0.95 -6.77 -12.17
CA TYR A 387 -0.05 -5.94 -11.50
C TYR A 387 0.63 -4.86 -10.65
N ARG A 388 0.08 -3.65 -10.72
CA ARG A 388 0.61 -2.47 -10.02
C ARG A 388 0.02 -2.40 -8.61
N ALA A 389 0.79 -1.87 -7.66
CA ALA A 389 0.35 -1.57 -6.31
C ALA A 389 0.29 -0.06 -6.06
N TRP A 390 -0.71 0.38 -5.30
CA TRP A 390 -0.89 1.79 -4.94
C TRP A 390 0.33 2.36 -4.19
N LYS A 391 0.84 3.51 -4.64
CA LYS A 391 2.07 4.22 -4.17
C LYS A 391 3.38 3.42 -4.19
N GLY A 392 3.36 2.14 -4.56
CA GLY A 392 4.55 1.41 -5.00
C GLY A 392 4.81 1.62 -6.49
N ASP A 393 3.81 1.31 -7.31
CA ASP A 393 3.85 1.41 -8.78
C ASP A 393 2.91 2.49 -9.34
N LEU A 394 1.82 2.79 -8.62
CA LEU A 394 0.86 3.83 -8.96
C LEU A 394 1.17 5.08 -8.14
N SER A 395 1.85 6.06 -8.76
CA SER A 395 2.27 7.30 -8.13
C SER A 395 1.78 8.51 -8.92
N THR A 396 1.53 9.62 -8.21
CA THR A 396 1.24 10.93 -8.80
C THR A 396 2.51 11.55 -9.43
N ASP A 397 3.64 10.85 -9.45
CA ASP A 397 4.81 11.20 -10.26
C ASP A 397 4.59 10.93 -11.75
N TYR A 398 3.70 9.98 -12.09
CA TYR A 398 3.52 9.47 -13.46
C TYR A 398 2.12 9.73 -14.00
N SER A 399 2.02 9.95 -15.30
CA SER A 399 0.73 9.98 -15.98
C SER A 399 0.12 8.57 -16.10
N LEU A 400 -1.21 8.49 -16.34
CA LEU A 400 -1.86 7.21 -16.67
C LEU A 400 -1.21 6.52 -17.89
N LEU A 401 -0.72 7.29 -18.87
CA LEU A 401 -0.07 6.73 -20.05
C LEU A 401 1.34 6.22 -19.76
N GLU A 402 2.11 6.94 -18.94
CA GLU A 402 3.42 6.49 -18.49
C GLU A 402 3.31 5.20 -17.66
N GLY A 403 2.30 5.10 -16.79
CA GLY A 403 2.00 3.90 -15.99
C GLY A 403 1.53 2.67 -16.79
N GLY A 404 1.38 2.80 -18.11
CA GLY A 404 0.91 1.72 -18.98
C GLY A 404 -0.59 1.41 -18.83
N LEU A 405 -1.38 2.41 -18.44
CA LEU A 405 -2.81 2.26 -18.11
C LEU A 405 -3.73 2.73 -19.24
N ALA A 406 -3.18 2.97 -20.44
CA ALA A 406 -3.92 3.46 -21.61
C ALA A 406 -5.19 2.64 -21.94
N ARG A 407 -5.16 1.32 -21.70
CA ARG A 407 -6.31 0.42 -21.93
C ARG A 407 -7.51 0.69 -21.02
N PHE A 408 -7.29 1.37 -19.90
CA PHE A 408 -8.31 1.67 -18.90
C PHE A 408 -8.91 3.07 -19.08
N ILE A 409 -8.40 3.87 -20.02
CA ILE A 409 -8.90 5.21 -20.31
C ILE A 409 -10.01 5.12 -21.35
N ASP A 410 -11.20 5.61 -21.00
CA ASP A 410 -12.31 5.78 -21.92
C ASP A 410 -12.24 7.17 -22.56
N TRP A 411 -11.60 7.23 -23.73
CA TRP A 411 -11.38 8.48 -24.48
C TRP A 411 -12.67 9.11 -25.01
N ASP A 412 -13.76 8.32 -25.10
CA ASP A 412 -15.05 8.78 -25.61
C ASP A 412 -15.86 9.54 -24.54
N LYS A 413 -15.47 9.45 -23.26
CA LYS A 413 -16.08 10.25 -22.18
C LYS A 413 -15.95 11.73 -22.52
N PRO A 414 -16.97 12.58 -22.30
CA PRO A 414 -16.91 13.99 -22.67
C PRO A 414 -15.75 14.70 -21.98
N ASP A 415 -15.62 14.51 -20.67
CA ASP A 415 -14.56 15.07 -19.85
C ASP A 415 -14.27 14.17 -18.63
N PHE A 416 -13.08 14.34 -18.05
CA PHE A 416 -12.63 13.81 -16.76
C PHE A 416 -11.32 14.53 -16.36
N PRO A 417 -10.93 14.56 -15.07
CA PRO A 417 -9.70 15.23 -14.64
C PRO A 417 -8.47 14.83 -15.48
N GLY A 418 -7.78 15.81 -16.05
CA GLY A 418 -6.56 15.55 -16.83
C GLY A 418 -6.75 14.97 -18.22
N LYS A 419 -7.99 14.83 -18.74
CA LYS A 419 -8.24 14.33 -20.10
C LYS A 419 -7.44 15.09 -21.16
N ALA A 420 -7.48 16.42 -21.14
CA ALA A 420 -6.77 17.26 -22.12
C ALA A 420 -5.24 17.04 -22.07
N ALA A 421 -4.67 16.88 -20.88
CA ALA A 421 -3.24 16.61 -20.70
C ALA A 421 -2.86 15.23 -21.27
N LEU A 422 -3.68 14.21 -20.99
CA LEU A 422 -3.48 12.85 -21.50
C LEU A 422 -3.67 12.75 -23.01
N GLU A 423 -4.59 13.51 -23.61
CA GLU A 423 -4.72 13.59 -25.07
C GLU A 423 -3.50 14.24 -25.71
N ALA A 424 -2.98 15.32 -25.11
CA ALA A 424 -1.76 15.96 -25.57
C ALA A 424 -0.56 15.00 -25.51
N GLU A 425 -0.41 14.28 -24.40
CA GLU A 425 0.61 13.25 -24.25
C GLU A 425 0.42 12.09 -25.23
N ARG A 426 -0.82 11.63 -25.47
CA ARG A 426 -1.12 10.59 -26.46
C ARG A 426 -0.68 10.98 -27.87
N ARG A 427 -0.83 12.26 -28.24
CA ARG A 427 -0.37 12.80 -29.53
C ARG A 427 1.14 13.00 -29.58
N GLY A 428 1.76 13.44 -28.48
CA GLY A 428 3.18 13.77 -28.39
C GLY A 428 4.11 12.60 -28.06
N GLY A 429 3.57 11.51 -27.51
CA GLY A 429 4.33 10.39 -26.95
C GLY A 429 4.74 10.63 -25.49
N SER A 430 4.71 9.56 -24.69
CA SER A 430 5.17 9.57 -23.29
C SER A 430 6.69 9.57 -23.21
N LYS A 431 7.26 10.21 -22.18
CA LYS A 431 8.72 10.23 -21.95
C LYS A 431 9.23 9.01 -21.20
N LYS A 432 8.40 8.46 -20.31
CA LYS A 432 8.62 7.20 -19.62
C LYS A 432 7.56 6.16 -19.99
N ARG A 433 7.87 4.89 -19.75
CA ARG A 433 6.97 3.74 -19.85
C ARG A 433 7.18 2.83 -18.67
N PHE A 434 6.08 2.31 -18.15
CA PHE A 434 6.08 1.20 -17.22
C PHE A 434 6.50 -0.09 -17.94
N VAL A 435 7.47 -0.80 -17.37
CA VAL A 435 8.02 -2.04 -17.90
C VAL A 435 8.12 -3.12 -16.83
N THR A 436 8.24 -4.36 -17.28
CA THR A 436 8.57 -5.52 -16.44
C THR A 436 9.91 -6.06 -16.90
N LEU A 437 10.83 -6.24 -15.95
CA LEU A 437 12.20 -6.67 -16.17
C LEU A 437 12.42 -8.02 -15.49
N ILE A 438 13.18 -8.90 -16.14
CA ILE A 438 13.83 -10.03 -15.47
C ILE A 438 15.23 -9.57 -15.07
N VAL A 439 15.58 -9.76 -13.80
CA VAL A 439 16.83 -9.27 -13.23
C VAL A 439 17.71 -10.46 -12.82
N GLU A 440 18.97 -10.45 -13.24
CA GLU A 440 20.00 -11.35 -12.71
C GLU A 440 20.45 -10.86 -11.33
N ALA A 441 19.56 -11.01 -10.34
CA ALA A 441 19.66 -10.37 -9.03
C ALA A 441 20.63 -11.07 -8.04
N GLY A 442 21.13 -12.26 -8.39
CA GLY A 442 21.86 -13.10 -7.44
C GLY A 442 21.03 -13.38 -6.18
N GLU A 443 21.59 -13.02 -5.02
CA GLU A 443 20.97 -13.25 -3.71
C GLU A 443 19.94 -12.19 -3.28
N ALA A 444 19.93 -11.01 -3.90
CA ALA A 444 19.14 -9.85 -3.45
C ALA A 444 18.32 -9.24 -4.59
N ASP A 445 17.00 -9.23 -4.44
CA ASP A 445 16.09 -8.63 -5.42
C ASP A 445 16.16 -7.10 -5.39
N ALA A 446 15.88 -6.45 -6.53
CA ALA A 446 15.98 -5.00 -6.64
C ALA A 446 14.94 -4.30 -5.74
N PRO A 447 15.34 -3.46 -4.77
CA PRO A 447 14.41 -2.67 -3.97
C PRO A 447 13.76 -1.56 -4.81
N THR A 448 12.67 -0.97 -4.32
CA THR A 448 12.06 0.24 -4.88
C THR A 448 13.10 1.37 -4.97
N MET A 449 13.01 2.18 -6.04
CA MET A 449 13.94 3.27 -6.37
C MET A 449 15.38 2.84 -6.69
N SER A 450 15.60 1.56 -7.03
CA SER A 450 16.88 1.16 -7.63
C SER A 450 17.05 1.81 -8.99
N THR A 451 18.23 2.39 -9.23
CA THR A 451 18.52 3.07 -10.51
C THR A 451 18.73 2.07 -11.64
N LEU A 452 18.05 2.30 -12.77
CA LEU A 452 18.26 1.54 -14.00
C LEU A 452 19.32 2.26 -14.85
N TRP A 453 20.35 1.53 -15.27
CA TRP A 453 21.45 2.08 -16.06
C TRP A 453 21.49 1.51 -17.47
N HIS A 454 21.70 2.37 -18.46
CA HIS A 454 21.98 1.97 -19.84
C HIS A 454 23.05 2.90 -20.42
N GLY A 455 24.14 2.32 -20.95
CA GLY A 455 25.24 3.09 -21.52
C GLY A 455 25.91 4.08 -20.54
N GLY A 456 25.97 3.75 -19.25
CA GLY A 456 26.56 4.63 -18.23
C GLY A 456 25.68 5.82 -17.80
N GLN A 457 24.40 5.81 -18.18
CA GLN A 457 23.42 6.82 -17.77
C GLN A 457 22.27 6.17 -17.01
N ILE A 458 21.72 6.89 -16.02
CA ILE A 458 20.46 6.51 -15.38
C ILE A 458 19.32 6.78 -16.37
N VAL A 459 18.50 5.76 -16.62
CA VAL A 459 17.41 5.78 -17.60
C VAL A 459 16.05 5.45 -17.00
N GLY A 460 15.99 5.19 -15.70
CA GLY A 460 14.76 4.86 -15.00
C GLY A 460 15.02 4.37 -13.59
N GLU A 461 13.96 3.85 -13.00
CA GLU A 461 13.93 3.40 -11.62
C GLU A 461 12.97 2.22 -11.45
N THR A 462 13.31 1.29 -10.56
CA THR A 462 12.40 0.23 -10.14
C THR A 462 11.31 0.81 -9.23
N THR A 463 10.10 0.30 -9.38
CA THR A 463 8.94 0.63 -8.53
C THR A 463 8.68 -0.50 -7.53
N SER A 464 8.75 -1.75 -7.99
CA SER A 464 8.62 -2.95 -7.18
C SER A 464 9.61 -4.02 -7.60
N GLY A 465 10.00 -4.90 -6.68
CA GLY A 465 10.81 -6.08 -6.98
C GLY A 465 10.41 -7.27 -6.12
N ALA A 466 10.46 -8.48 -6.70
CA ALA A 466 10.29 -9.74 -5.99
C ALA A 466 10.73 -10.91 -6.86
N TRP A 467 11.07 -12.03 -6.23
CA TRP A 467 11.23 -13.30 -6.91
C TRP A 467 9.88 -13.87 -7.35
N GLY A 468 9.75 -14.21 -8.63
CA GLY A 468 8.60 -14.94 -9.17
C GLY A 468 8.84 -16.44 -9.08
N TYR A 469 8.10 -17.14 -8.22
CA TYR A 469 8.29 -18.59 -8.00
C TYR A 469 7.74 -19.47 -9.13
N ARG A 470 6.84 -18.96 -9.99
CA ARG A 470 6.41 -19.67 -11.19
C ARG A 470 7.41 -19.52 -12.31
N VAL A 471 7.93 -18.31 -12.52
CA VAL A 471 8.90 -18.05 -13.59
C VAL A 471 10.33 -18.44 -13.21
N GLY A 472 10.62 -18.59 -11.91
CA GLY A 472 11.95 -18.97 -11.41
C GLY A 472 12.99 -17.87 -11.61
N ALA A 473 12.60 -16.60 -11.51
CA ALA A 473 13.46 -15.45 -11.79
C ALA A 473 13.10 -14.24 -10.91
N SER A 474 14.06 -13.33 -10.71
CA SER A 474 13.80 -12.05 -10.07
C SER A 474 13.10 -11.13 -11.06
N ILE A 475 11.98 -10.54 -10.64
CA ILE A 475 11.21 -9.61 -11.44
C ILE A 475 11.32 -8.24 -10.81
N ALA A 476 11.53 -7.22 -11.62
CA ALA A 476 11.34 -5.83 -11.25
C ALA A 476 10.26 -5.19 -12.13
N LEU A 477 9.35 -4.48 -11.49
CA LEU A 477 8.49 -3.50 -12.16
C LEU A 477 9.22 -2.16 -12.11
N ALA A 478 9.14 -1.39 -13.19
CA ALA A 478 9.94 -0.18 -13.30
C ALA A 478 9.34 0.86 -14.24
N MET A 479 9.80 2.10 -14.07
CA MET A 479 9.60 3.18 -15.02
C MET A 479 10.90 3.39 -15.79
N LEU A 480 10.82 3.32 -17.13
CA LEU A 480 11.97 3.38 -18.03
C LEU A 480 11.75 4.46 -19.09
N ARG A 481 12.82 5.11 -19.55
CA ARG A 481 12.79 6.00 -20.72
C ARG A 481 12.16 5.31 -21.93
N SER A 482 11.20 5.96 -22.59
CA SER A 482 10.34 5.31 -23.60
C SER A 482 11.07 4.73 -24.82
N ASP A 483 12.20 5.31 -25.21
CA ASP A 483 13.04 4.84 -26.32
C ASP A 483 13.76 3.52 -26.01
N LEU A 484 13.88 3.15 -24.74
CA LEU A 484 14.45 1.89 -24.28
C LEU A 484 13.39 0.86 -23.88
N ALA A 485 12.10 1.22 -23.95
CA ALA A 485 10.99 0.33 -23.60
C ALA A 485 10.64 -0.65 -24.75
N VAL A 486 11.65 -1.34 -25.28
CA VAL A 486 11.54 -2.34 -26.34
C VAL A 486 11.90 -3.72 -25.77
N PRO A 487 11.05 -4.76 -25.92
CA PRO A 487 11.35 -6.10 -25.41
C PRO A 487 12.73 -6.61 -25.86
N GLY A 488 13.53 -7.06 -24.90
CA GLY A 488 14.89 -7.56 -25.13
C GLY A 488 16.01 -6.50 -25.08
N THR A 489 15.65 -5.23 -24.87
CA THR A 489 16.59 -4.18 -24.43
C THR A 489 16.95 -4.40 -22.96
#